data_AF-A0A2K5SJN3-F1
#
_entry.id   AF-A0A2K5SJN3-F1
#
_cell.length_a   1.000
_cell.length_b   1.000
_cell.length_c   1.000
_cell.angle_alpha   90.00
_cell.angle_beta   90.00
_cell.angle_gamma   90.00
#
_symmetry.space_group_name_H-M   'P 1'
#
loop_
_entity.id
_entity.type
_entity.pdbx_description
1 polymer ?
#
loop_
_entity_poly.entity_id
_entity_poly.type
_entity_poly.pdbx_seq_one_letter_code
_entity_poly.pdbx_strand_id
1 'polypeptide(L)'
;AEVQQKKKWTFRKFTYRGVDLDQRLGTSYEQLTPLDSARQRRRLNLGLRRKQHSLLTRLRKAKEAVPPTHLRAMIILLEPVGSMVGVYNSKTFNQVEIKATHSSRFIPLK
;
A
#
# COMPACT_ATOMS: atom_id res chain seq x y z
N ALA A 1 47.72 -9.16 10.96
CA ALA A 1 46.51 -10.00 10.98
C ALA A 1 45.35 -9.14 10.47
N GLU A 2 44.87 -9.42 9.26
CA GLU A 2 43.73 -8.71 8.68
C GLU A 2 42.45 -9.14 9.42
N VAL A 3 41.85 -8.19 10.14
CA VAL A 3 40.57 -8.42 10.82
C VAL A 3 39.47 -8.42 9.77
N GLN A 4 39.07 -9.61 9.33
CA GLN A 4 37.90 -9.81 8.49
C GLN A 4 36.66 -9.29 9.23
N GLN A 5 36.16 -8.11 8.82
CA GLN A 5 34.90 -7.57 9.31
C GLN A 5 33.75 -8.47 8.82
N LYS A 6 33.18 -9.27 9.73
CA LYS A 6 31.95 -10.03 9.48
C LYS A 6 30.85 -9.08 9.00
N LYS A 7 30.30 -9.33 7.81
CA LYS A 7 29.11 -8.62 7.28
C LYS A 7 27.99 -8.65 8.32
N LYS A 8 27.67 -7.50 8.90
CA LYS A 8 26.44 -7.31 9.69
C LYS A 8 25.27 -7.73 8.81
N TRP A 9 24.42 -8.61 9.32
CA TRP A 9 23.20 -9.06 8.64
C TRP A 9 22.34 -7.82 8.34
N THR A 10 22.18 -7.48 7.07
CA THR A 10 21.36 -6.34 6.68
C THR A 10 19.89 -6.71 6.86
N PHE A 11 19.12 -5.78 7.45
CA PHE A 11 17.68 -5.89 7.52
C PHE A 11 17.12 -6.24 6.14
N ARG A 12 16.30 -7.30 6.04
CA ARG A 12 15.72 -7.76 4.77
C ARG A 12 14.85 -6.65 4.20
N LYS A 13 15.37 -5.93 3.21
CA LYS A 13 14.63 -4.90 2.49
C LYS A 13 13.42 -5.54 1.82
N PHE A 14 12.26 -4.94 1.97
CA PHE A 14 11.07 -5.42 1.28
C PHE A 14 11.20 -5.10 -0.21
N THR A 15 11.25 -6.15 -1.01
CA THR A 15 11.25 -6.06 -2.47
C THR A 15 9.96 -6.68 -2.99
N TYR A 16 9.27 -5.97 -3.88
CA TYR A 16 8.06 -6.48 -4.52
C TYR A 16 8.32 -6.62 -6.01
N ARG A 17 8.33 -7.87 -6.50
CA ARG A 17 8.61 -8.23 -7.91
C ARG A 17 9.86 -7.55 -8.47
N GLY A 18 10.92 -7.50 -7.67
CA GLY A 18 12.21 -6.92 -8.07
C GLY A 18 12.30 -5.39 -7.97
N VAL A 19 11.27 -4.71 -7.42
CA VAL A 19 11.30 -3.27 -7.14
C VAL A 19 11.36 -3.03 -5.64
N ASP A 20 12.30 -2.19 -5.23
CA ASP A 20 12.48 -1.76 -3.84
C ASP A 20 11.40 -0.74 -3.43
N LEU A 21 11.15 -0.62 -2.12
CA LEU A 21 10.19 0.35 -1.58
C LEU A 21 10.46 1.79 -2.03
N ASP A 22 11.71 2.23 -1.94
CA ASP A 22 12.09 3.62 -2.23
C ASP A 22 11.87 3.95 -3.72
N GLN A 23 12.21 3.01 -4.61
CA GLN A 23 11.95 3.14 -6.04
C GLN A 23 10.45 3.13 -6.35
N ARG A 24 9.68 2.34 -5.59
CA ARG A 24 8.23 2.21 -5.81
C ARG A 24 7.42 3.39 -5.27
N LEU A 25 7.98 4.20 -4.36
CA LEU A 25 7.38 5.46 -3.89
C LEU A 25 7.53 6.60 -4.90
N GLY A 26 8.62 6.61 -5.69
CA GLY A 26 8.92 7.65 -6.68
C GLY A 26 8.36 7.39 -8.08
N THR A 27 7.77 6.23 -8.33
CA THR A 27 7.29 5.80 -9.65
C THR A 27 5.80 6.11 -9.86
N SER A 28 5.41 6.34 -11.11
CA SER A 28 4.02 6.63 -11.46
C SER A 28 3.16 5.37 -11.47
N TYR A 29 1.85 5.54 -11.27
CA TYR A 29 0.89 4.43 -11.28
C TYR A 29 0.90 3.61 -12.57
N GLU A 30 1.17 4.25 -13.71
CA GLU A 30 1.22 3.60 -15.03
C GLU A 30 2.36 2.59 -15.12
N GLN A 31 3.52 2.92 -14.56
CA GLN A 31 4.69 2.04 -14.53
C GLN A 31 4.51 0.90 -13.53
N LEU A 32 3.72 1.10 -12.47
CA LEU A 32 3.44 0.09 -11.45
C LEU A 32 2.33 -0.88 -11.84
N THR A 33 1.41 -0.47 -12.71
CA THR A 33 0.26 -1.27 -13.11
C THR A 33 0.67 -2.63 -13.71
N PRO A 34 1.66 -2.74 -14.62
CA PRO A 34 2.12 -4.03 -15.14
C PRO A 34 2.64 -4.99 -14.06
N LEU A 35 3.20 -4.46 -12.97
CA LEU A 35 3.76 -5.22 -11.86
C LEU A 35 2.69 -5.71 -10.87
N ASP A 36 1.44 -5.27 -10.99
CA ASP A 36 0.37 -5.74 -10.12
C ASP A 36 -0.25 -7.05 -10.63
N SER A 37 -1.02 -7.74 -9.79
CA SER A 37 -1.78 -8.92 -10.22
C SER A 37 -2.95 -8.53 -11.14
N ALA A 38 -3.36 -9.47 -12.01
CA ALA A 38 -4.31 -9.22 -13.10
C ALA A 38 -5.61 -8.51 -12.67
N ARG A 39 -6.15 -8.84 -11.49
CA ARG A 39 -7.37 -8.24 -10.95
C ARG A 39 -7.21 -6.74 -10.66
N GLN A 40 -6.07 -6.34 -10.13
CA GLN A 40 -5.73 -4.98 -9.76
C GLN A 40 -5.47 -4.16 -11.01
N ARG A 41 -4.71 -4.71 -11.97
CA ARG A 41 -4.53 -4.09 -13.29
C ARG A 41 -5.86 -3.82 -13.97
N ARG A 42 -6.76 -4.81 -14.01
CA ARG A 42 -8.10 -4.64 -14.58
C ARG A 42 -8.85 -3.49 -13.91
N ARG A 43 -8.76 -3.37 -12.58
CA ARG A 43 -9.45 -2.31 -11.87
C ARG A 43 -8.84 -0.93 -12.12
N LEU A 44 -7.52 -0.82 -12.21
CA LEU A 44 -6.82 0.43 -12.54
C LEU A 44 -7.11 0.87 -13.97
N ASN A 45 -7.10 -0.06 -14.93
CA ASN A 45 -7.43 0.22 -16.33
C ASN A 45 -8.89 0.68 -16.53
N LEU A 46 -9.81 0.19 -15.69
CA LEU A 46 -11.21 0.65 -15.68
C LEU A 46 -11.39 2.03 -15.00
N GLY A 47 -10.36 2.53 -14.33
CA GLY A 47 -10.38 3.80 -13.61
C GLY A 47 -10.87 3.71 -12.17
N LEU A 48 -10.41 4.68 -11.36
CA LEU A 48 -10.83 4.86 -9.98
C LEU A 48 -12.11 5.72 -9.94
N ARG A 49 -13.08 5.31 -9.14
CA ARG A 49 -14.33 6.07 -8.93
C ARG A 49 -14.09 7.27 -8.03
N ARG A 50 -14.96 8.29 -8.10
CA ARG A 50 -14.88 9.53 -7.28
C ARG A 50 -14.68 9.27 -5.78
N LYS A 51 -15.37 8.29 -5.20
CA LYS A 51 -15.22 7.91 -3.78
C LYS A 51 -13.80 7.43 -3.45
N GLN A 52 -13.15 6.73 -4.38
CA GLN A 52 -11.80 6.19 -4.23
C GLN A 52 -10.76 7.33 -4.27
N HIS A 53 -10.93 8.29 -5.18
CA HIS A 53 -10.12 9.52 -5.21
C HIS A 53 -10.24 10.33 -3.91
N SER A 54 -11.46 10.49 -3.38
CA SER A 54 -11.67 11.19 -2.11
C SER A 54 -10.92 10.54 -0.96
N LEU A 55 -10.90 9.20 -0.88
CA LEU A 55 -10.13 8.49 0.13
C LEU A 55 -8.62 8.69 -0.03
N LEU A 56 -8.09 8.64 -1.26
CA LEU A 56 -6.67 8.90 -1.51
C LEU A 56 -6.27 10.31 -1.07
N THR A 57 -7.07 11.33 -1.40
CA THR A 57 -6.82 12.70 -0.97
C THR A 57 -6.87 12.85 0.55
N ARG A 58 -7.77 12.13 1.23
CA ARG A 58 -7.82 12.11 2.70
C ARG A 58 -6.59 11.44 3.30
N LEU A 59 -6.15 10.31 2.75
CA LEU A 59 -4.95 9.58 3.20
C LEU A 59 -3.65 10.38 2.99
N ARG A 60 -3.56 11.14 1.89
CA ARG A 60 -2.43 12.06 1.66
C ARG A 60 -2.31 13.16 2.70
N LYS A 61 -3.46 13.69 3.14
CA LYS A 61 -3.52 14.76 4.14
C LYS A 61 -3.35 14.23 5.56
N ALA A 62 -4.00 13.11 5.85
CA ALA A 62 -4.00 12.46 7.16
C ALA A 62 -2.99 11.32 7.18
N LYS A 63 -1.69 11.65 7.30
CA LYS A 63 -0.69 10.62 7.65
C LYS A 63 -0.90 10.08 9.06
N GLU A 64 -1.43 10.90 9.98
CA GLU A 64 -1.62 10.54 11.39
C GLU A 64 -3.07 10.19 11.77
N ALA A 65 -4.09 10.77 11.11
CA ALA A 65 -5.47 10.49 11.46
C ALA A 65 -5.98 9.22 10.75
N VAL A 66 -6.90 8.50 11.39
CA VAL A 66 -7.49 7.25 10.88
C VAL A 66 -8.80 7.56 10.13
N PRO A 67 -8.80 7.77 8.80
CA PRO A 67 -10.06 7.98 8.08
C PRO A 67 -10.92 6.71 8.11
N PRO A 68 -12.19 6.80 8.56
CA PRO A 68 -13.13 5.68 8.50
C PRO A 68 -13.64 5.51 7.06
N THR A 69 -13.68 4.26 6.59
CA THR A 69 -14.06 3.90 5.23
C THR A 69 -14.97 2.68 5.21
N HIS A 70 -15.99 2.73 4.35
CA HIS A 70 -16.82 1.58 4.00
C HIS A 70 -16.34 0.88 2.71
N LEU A 71 -15.29 1.42 2.07
CA LEU A 71 -14.81 0.94 0.77
C LEU A 71 -13.82 -0.21 0.93
N ARG A 72 -14.35 -1.42 1.12
CA ARG A 72 -13.55 -2.67 1.22
C ARG A 72 -12.89 -3.07 -0.11
N ALA A 73 -13.50 -2.67 -1.24
CA ALA A 73 -13.02 -2.98 -2.59
C ALA A 73 -11.96 -1.98 -3.12
N MET A 74 -11.33 -1.21 -2.24
CA MET A 74 -10.25 -0.30 -2.63
C MET A 74 -8.92 -1.06 -2.71
N ILE A 75 -8.13 -0.75 -3.74
CA ILE A 75 -6.78 -1.28 -3.90
C ILE A 75 -5.83 -0.46 -3.03
N ILE A 76 -4.96 -1.14 -2.30
CA ILE A 76 -3.84 -0.50 -1.61
C ILE A 76 -2.80 -0.14 -2.65
N LEU A 77 -2.75 1.15 -2.98
CA LEU A 77 -1.65 1.76 -3.70
C LEU A 77 -0.43 1.84 -2.76
N LEU A 78 0.78 2.05 -3.28
CA LEU A 78 1.96 2.16 -2.40
C LEU A 78 2.06 3.46 -1.63
N GLU A 79 1.49 4.54 -2.17
CA GLU A 79 1.47 5.85 -1.52
C GLU A 79 0.90 5.83 -0.08
N PRO A 80 -0.19 5.07 0.24
CA PRO A 80 -0.70 4.95 1.60
C PRO A 80 0.02 3.93 2.51
N VAL A 81 1.19 3.40 2.15
CA VAL A 81 1.95 2.50 3.06
C VAL A 81 2.41 3.31 4.29
N GLY A 82 2.09 2.81 5.48
CA GLY A 82 2.30 3.51 6.75
C GLY A 82 1.11 4.34 7.24
N SER A 83 0.03 4.45 6.46
CA SER A 83 -1.22 5.07 6.92
C SER A 83 -2.11 4.09 7.68
N MET A 84 -2.85 4.61 8.66
CA MET A 84 -3.88 3.88 9.40
C MET A 84 -5.24 4.10 8.74
N VAL A 85 -5.98 3.02 8.45
CA VAL A 85 -7.31 3.09 7.82
C VAL A 85 -8.35 2.38 8.68
N GLY A 86 -9.47 3.05 8.92
CA GLY A 86 -10.63 2.44 9.56
C GLY A 86 -11.47 1.70 8.52
N VAL A 87 -11.62 0.39 8.63
CA VAL A 87 -12.40 -0.44 7.70
C VAL A 87 -13.67 -0.93 8.38
N TYR A 88 -14.83 -0.59 7.82
CA TYR A 88 -16.11 -1.00 8.39
C TYR A 88 -16.40 -2.48 8.16
N ASN A 89 -16.66 -3.23 9.22
CA ASN A 89 -17.08 -4.65 9.18
C ASN A 89 -18.57 -4.82 9.53
N SER A 90 -19.43 -3.93 9.03
CA SER A 90 -20.88 -3.92 9.25
C SER A 90 -21.36 -3.63 10.68
N LYS A 91 -20.46 -3.62 11.67
CA LYS A 91 -20.73 -3.28 13.08
C LYS A 91 -19.79 -2.22 13.62
N THR A 92 -18.48 -2.40 13.40
CA THR A 92 -17.43 -1.53 13.92
C THR A 92 -16.42 -1.18 12.84
N PHE A 93 -15.66 -0.09 13.06
CA PHE A 93 -14.50 0.25 12.25
C PHE A 93 -13.25 -0.38 12.83
N ASN A 94 -12.67 -1.32 12.09
CA ASN A 94 -11.41 -1.95 12.46
C ASN A 94 -10.25 -1.06 12.01
N GLN A 95 -9.34 -0.74 12.92
CA GLN A 95 -8.13 0.01 12.59
C GLN A 95 -7.09 -0.92 11.95
N VAL A 96 -6.82 -0.69 10.68
CA VAL A 96 -5.87 -1.47 9.88
C VAL A 96 -4.69 -0.59 9.51
N GLU A 97 -3.51 -1.01 9.94
CA GLU A 97 -2.23 -0.45 9.49
C GLU A 97 -1.86 -1.03 8.12
N ILE A 98 -1.57 -0.15 7.16
CA ILE A 98 -1.16 -0.58 5.83
C ILE A 98 0.34 -0.88 5.83
N LYS A 99 0.67 -2.17 5.81
CA LYS A 99 2.05 -2.66 5.67
C LYS A 99 2.46 -2.79 4.20
N ALA A 100 3.76 -2.73 3.95
CA ALA A 100 4.35 -2.97 2.63
C ALA A 100 3.93 -4.31 2.00
N THR A 101 3.71 -5.35 2.83
CA THR A 101 3.23 -6.68 2.40
C THR A 101 1.83 -6.66 1.77
N HIS A 102 1.03 -5.63 2.06
CA HIS A 102 -0.32 -5.48 1.51
C HIS A 102 -0.32 -4.73 0.17
N SER A 103 0.84 -4.29 -0.31
CA SER A 103 0.97 -3.68 -1.63
C SER A 103 0.43 -4.63 -2.70
N SER A 104 -0.27 -4.07 -3.69
CA SER A 104 -0.98 -4.80 -4.75
C SER A 104 -2.16 -5.67 -4.28
N ARG A 105 -2.64 -5.55 -3.04
CA ARG A 105 -3.85 -6.24 -2.56
C ARG A 105 -5.00 -5.25 -2.27
N PHE A 106 -6.20 -5.79 -2.13
CA PHE A 106 -7.32 -5.02 -1.59
C PHE A 106 -7.13 -4.80 -0.09
N ILE A 107 -7.78 -3.77 0.46
CA ILE A 107 -7.72 -3.47 1.89
C ILE A 107 -8.11 -4.73 2.68
N PRO A 108 -7.20 -5.28 3.51
CA PRO A 108 -7.47 -6.48 4.25
C PRO A 108 -8.48 -6.21 5.34
N LEU A 109 -9.30 -7.21 5.58
CA LEU A 109 -10.19 -7.27 6.73
C LEU A 109 -9.40 -7.99 7.80
N LYS A 110 -9.03 -7.26 8.86
CA LYS A 110 -8.72 -7.93 10.13
C LYS A 110 -10.00 -8.55 10.65
#